data_AF-A0A9D5QPC7-F1
#
_entry.id   AF-A0A9D5QPC7-F1
#
_cell.length_a   1.000
_cell.length_b   1.000
_cell.length_c   1.000
_cell.angle_alpha   90.00
_cell.angle_beta   90.00
_cell.angle_gamma   90.00
#
_symmetry.space_group_name_H-M   'P 1'
#
loop_
_entity.id
_entity.type
_entity.pdbx_description
1 polymer ?
#
loop_
_entity_poly.entity_id
_entity_poly.type
_entity_poly.pdbx_seq_one_letter_code
_entity_poly.pdbx_strand_id
1 'polypeptide(L)'
;MEKKKCEICGQMKPLGDFSKSYKHRCKACVAEAARSYRKNQKVNEHHLGEALNKAPIVPLQEVRATDHTNSRYVIATHALQGILACGPIMSHLMAKSGSKLYERVAAEALHFTDALMEKLEDKKS
;
A
#
# COMPACT_ATOMS: atom_id res chain seq x y z
N MET A 1 -5.49 -45.86 6.83
CA MET A 1 -4.85 -44.52 6.88
C MET A 1 -5.76 -43.52 6.19
N GLU A 2 -6.27 -42.53 6.92
CA GLU A 2 -7.13 -41.50 6.36
C GLU A 2 -6.29 -40.51 5.52
N LYS A 3 -6.73 -40.27 4.28
CA LYS A 3 -6.05 -39.41 3.30
C LYS A 3 -6.95 -38.23 2.95
N LYS A 4 -6.38 -37.03 2.87
CA LYS A 4 -7.08 -35.78 2.54
C LYS A 4 -6.47 -35.15 1.29
N LYS A 5 -7.29 -34.45 0.50
CA LYS A 5 -6.84 -33.69 -0.68
C LYS A 5 -6.22 -32.36 -0.25
N CYS A 6 -5.04 -32.03 -0.79
CA CYS A 6 -4.45 -30.71 -0.62
C CYS A 6 -5.14 -29.69 -1.53
N GLU A 7 -5.52 -28.52 -1.02
CA GLU A 7 -6.16 -27.47 -1.81
C GLU A 7 -5.22 -26.76 -2.80
N ILE A 8 -3.90 -26.83 -2.59
CA ILE A 8 -2.91 -26.16 -3.45
C ILE A 8 -2.46 -27.08 -4.59
N CYS A 9 -2.03 -28.30 -4.28
CA CYS A 9 -1.52 -29.23 -5.30
C CYS A 9 -2.54 -30.26 -5.76
N GLY A 10 -3.73 -30.32 -5.16
CA GLY A 10 -4.80 -31.27 -5.52
C GLY A 10 -4.52 -32.74 -5.20
N GLN A 11 -3.34 -33.09 -4.66
CA GLN A 11 -2.97 -34.48 -4.38
C GLN A 11 -3.58 -35.00 -3.08
N MET A 12 -3.95 -36.28 -3.06
CA MET A 12 -4.37 -37.01 -1.87
C MET A 12 -3.15 -37.39 -1.04
N LYS A 13 -3.01 -36.82 0.15
CA LYS A 13 -1.87 -37.05 1.07
C LYS A 13 -2.37 -37.56 2.42
N PRO A 14 -1.56 -38.33 3.16
CA PRO A 14 -1.91 -38.74 4.51
C PRO A 14 -2.05 -37.51 5.41
N LEU A 15 -2.91 -37.58 6.42
CA LEU A 15 -3.14 -36.45 7.35
C LEU A 15 -1.85 -35.95 8.03
N GLY A 16 -0.85 -36.81 8.24
CA GLY A 16 0.46 -36.44 8.81
C GLY A 16 1.28 -35.46 7.95
N ASP A 17 0.99 -35.38 6.65
CA ASP A 17 1.67 -34.47 5.71
C ASP A 17 1.00 -33.10 5.59
N PHE A 18 -0.10 -32.88 6.32
CA PHE A 18 -0.76 -31.59 6.39
C PHE A 18 -0.14 -30.68 7.46
N SER A 19 -0.17 -29.37 7.20
CA SER A 19 0.33 -28.40 8.16
C SER A 19 -0.60 -28.32 9.37
N LYS A 20 -0.01 -28.16 10.57
CA LYS A 20 -0.76 -27.91 11.80
C LYS A 20 -1.54 -26.59 11.73
N SER A 21 -0.91 -25.54 11.19
CA SER A 21 -1.51 -24.21 11.06
C SER A 21 -2.40 -24.07 9.82
N TYR A 22 -2.08 -24.81 8.74
CA TYR A 22 -2.87 -24.82 7.50
C TYR A 22 -3.48 -26.20 7.26
N LYS A 23 -4.58 -26.50 7.96
CA LYS A 23 -5.23 -27.83 8.01
C LYS A 23 -5.70 -28.39 6.66
N HIS A 24 -5.71 -27.58 5.61
CA HIS A 24 -6.15 -27.94 4.25
C HIS A 24 -5.02 -27.93 3.22
N ARG A 25 -3.79 -27.60 3.64
CA ARG A 25 -2.62 -27.52 2.78
C ARG A 25 -1.54 -28.46 3.28
N CYS A 26 -0.91 -29.18 2.35
CA CYS A 26 0.22 -30.02 2.70
C CYS A 26 1.45 -29.16 3.06
N LYS A 27 2.30 -29.69 3.94
CA LYS A 27 3.52 -29.00 4.43
C LYS A 27 4.43 -28.56 3.28
N ALA A 28 4.53 -29.36 2.23
CA ALA A 28 5.33 -29.05 1.04
C ALA A 28 4.86 -27.75 0.34
N CYS A 29 3.56 -27.62 0.09
CA CYS A 29 2.99 -26.41 -0.54
C CYS A 29 3.15 -25.17 0.35
N VAL A 30 3.04 -25.32 1.67
CA VAL A 30 3.26 -24.21 2.62
C VAL A 30 4.72 -23.76 2.60
N ALA A 31 5.66 -24.70 2.58
CA ALA A 31 7.09 -24.39 2.52
C ALA A 31 7.47 -23.71 1.19
N GLU A 32 6.88 -24.15 0.08
CA GLU A 32 7.08 -23.52 -1.22
C GLU A 32 6.52 -22.10 -1.27
N ALA A 33 5.29 -21.87 -0.80
CA ALA A 33 4.72 -20.53 -0.72
C ALA A 33 5.59 -19.57 0.10
N ALA A 34 6.13 -20.03 1.23
CA ALA A 34 7.05 -19.22 2.05
C ALA A 34 8.38 -18.91 1.34
N ARG A 35 8.93 -19.85 0.56
CA ARG A 35 10.14 -19.62 -0.25
C ARG A 35 9.87 -18.61 -1.36
N SER A 36 8.76 -18.75 -2.07
CA SER A 36 8.36 -17.83 -3.14
C SER A 36 8.10 -16.43 -2.61
N TYR A 37 7.45 -16.30 -1.46
CA TYR A 37 7.23 -15.00 -0.81
C TYR A 37 8.56 -14.29 -0.50
N ARG A 38 9.52 -14.99 0.12
CA ARG A 38 10.85 -14.42 0.41
C ARG A 38 11.63 -14.07 -0.85
N LYS A 39 11.52 -14.87 -1.92
CA LYS A 39 12.18 -14.58 -3.20
C LYS A 39 11.58 -13.32 -3.84
N ASN A 40 10.26 -13.19 -3.84
CA ASN A 40 9.58 -12.03 -4.40
C ASN A 40 9.87 -10.74 -3.62
N GLN A 41 10.02 -10.81 -2.30
CA GLN A 41 10.46 -9.65 -1.51
C GLN A 41 11.84 -9.15 -1.94
N LYS A 42 12.82 -10.04 -2.08
CA LYS A 42 14.18 -9.67 -2.53
C LYS A 42 14.21 -9.09 -3.94
N VAL A 43 13.41 -9.64 -4.85
CA VAL A 43 13.30 -9.11 -6.23
C VAL A 43 12.69 -7.71 -6.20
N ASN A 44 11.64 -7.49 -5.39
CA ASN A 44 11.01 -6.18 -5.28
C ASN A 44 11.95 -5.14 -4.65
N GLU A 45 12.72 -5.51 -3.62
CA GLU A 45 13.76 -4.66 -3.02
C GLU A 45 14.86 -4.30 -4.03
N HIS A 46 15.32 -5.26 -4.83
CA HIS A 46 16.33 -5.00 -5.86
C HIS A 46 15.80 -4.09 -6.97
N HIS A 47 14.58 -4.35 -7.47
CA HIS A 47 13.95 -3.52 -8.51
C HIS A 47 13.69 -2.09 -8.01
N LEU A 48 13.33 -1.93 -6.74
CA LEU A 48 13.19 -0.61 -6.12
C LEU A 48 14.54 0.10 -6.01
N GLY A 49 15.59 -0.61 -5.58
CA GLY A 49 16.95 -0.06 -5.52
C GLY A 49 17.47 0.36 -6.89
N GLU A 50 17.25 -0.45 -7.93
CA GLU A 50 17.62 -0.10 -9.30
C GLU A 50 16.80 1.06 -9.87
N ALA A 51 15.50 1.13 -9.57
CA ALA A 51 14.65 2.24 -9.99
C ALA A 51 15.08 3.56 -9.35
N LEU A 52 15.46 3.54 -8.06
CA LEU A 52 16.03 4.70 -7.37
C LEU A 52 17.38 5.10 -7.96
N ASN A 53 18.23 4.14 -8.30
CA ASN A 53 19.55 4.42 -8.87
C ASN A 53 19.51 4.88 -10.34
N LYS A 54 18.49 4.48 -11.11
CA LYS A 54 18.30 4.88 -12.52
C LYS A 54 17.40 6.09 -12.71
N ALA A 55 16.65 6.48 -11.68
CA ALA A 55 15.95 7.75 -11.70
C ALA A 55 17.00 8.85 -11.93
N PRO A 56 16.87 9.70 -12.96
CA PRO A 56 17.74 10.86 -13.05
C PRO A 56 17.63 11.58 -11.72
N ILE A 57 18.77 11.94 -11.12
CA ILE A 57 18.80 12.96 -10.07
C ILE A 57 18.42 14.24 -10.79
N VAL A 58 17.12 14.42 -11.03
CA VAL A 58 16.56 15.74 -11.13
C VAL A 58 16.89 16.36 -9.78
N PRO A 59 17.60 17.51 -9.74
CA PRO A 59 17.57 18.31 -8.54
C PRO A 59 16.10 18.38 -8.17
N LEU A 60 15.75 18.00 -6.94
CA LEU A 60 14.50 18.45 -6.36
C LEU A 60 14.62 19.97 -6.48
N GLN A 61 14.03 20.57 -7.53
CA GLN A 61 13.94 22.02 -7.63
C GLN A 61 13.36 22.42 -6.30
N GLU A 62 14.17 23.14 -5.53
CA GLU A 62 13.97 23.43 -4.11
C GLU A 62 12.47 23.48 -3.81
N VAL A 63 11.94 22.41 -3.24
CA VAL A 63 10.73 22.55 -2.42
C VAL A 63 11.22 23.47 -1.34
N ARG A 64 10.93 24.77 -1.50
CA ARG A 64 11.53 25.85 -0.71
C ARG A 64 11.54 25.37 0.73
N ALA A 65 12.71 25.40 1.37
CA ALA A 65 12.92 24.90 2.73
C ALA A 65 12.02 25.59 3.79
N THR A 66 11.10 26.45 3.35
CA THR A 66 10.06 27.14 4.11
C THR A 66 8.74 26.35 4.26
N ASP A 67 8.48 25.29 3.50
CA ASP A 67 7.13 24.66 3.52
C ASP A 67 6.97 23.53 4.56
N HIS A 68 8.08 23.02 5.12
CA HIS A 68 8.05 21.93 6.11
C HIS A 68 7.64 22.44 7.51
N THR A 69 7.69 23.76 7.72
CA THR A 69 7.18 24.42 8.93
C THR A 69 5.69 24.73 8.82
N ASN A 70 5.10 24.66 7.62
CA ASN A 70 3.67 24.84 7.43
C ASN A 70 2.94 23.53 7.68
N SER A 71 2.45 23.35 8.91
CA SER A 71 1.74 22.13 9.33
C SER A 71 0.58 21.78 8.40
N ARG A 72 -0.09 22.78 7.81
CA ARG A 72 -1.19 22.57 6.86
C ARG A 72 -0.69 21.91 5.57
N TYR A 73 0.44 22.37 5.02
CA TYR A 73 1.02 21.78 3.82
C TYR A 73 1.41 20.32 4.05
N VAL A 74 2.08 20.04 5.17
CA VAL A 74 2.49 18.68 5.54
C VAL A 74 1.27 17.76 5.66
N ILE A 75 0.23 18.17 6.39
CA ILE A 75 -0.98 17.35 6.56
C ILE A 75 -1.67 17.12 5.20
N ALA A 76 -1.76 18.16 4.35
CA ALA A 76 -2.35 18.04 3.02
C ALA A 76 -1.59 17.06 2.12
N THR A 77 -0.25 17.05 2.16
CA THR A 77 0.56 16.08 1.43
C THR A 77 0.25 14.64 1.87
N HIS A 78 0.11 14.39 3.18
CA HIS A 78 -0.21 13.05 3.68
C HIS A 78 -1.63 12.62 3.31
N ALA A 79 -2.60 13.54 3.39
CA ALA A 79 -3.98 13.29 2.96
C ALA A 79 -4.03 12.95 1.46
N LEU A 80 -3.30 13.71 0.63
CA LEU A 80 -3.19 13.48 -0.81
C LEU A 80 -2.62 12.08 -1.10
N GLN A 81 -1.52 11.70 -0.44
CA GLN A 81 -0.93 10.36 -0.58
C GLN A 81 -1.93 9.25 -0.22
N GLY A 82 -2.69 9.43 0.86
CA GLY A 82 -3.73 8.48 1.27
C GLY A 82 -4.85 8.33 0.22
N ILE A 83 -5.32 9.43 -0.37
CA ILE A 83 -6.35 9.41 -1.42
C ILE A 83 -5.83 8.69 -2.66
N LEU A 84 -4.60 9.00 -3.09
CA LEU A 84 -3.97 8.38 -4.26
C LEU A 84 -3.74 6.87 -4.07
N ALA A 85 -3.34 6.45 -2.87
CA ALA A 85 -3.10 5.04 -2.56
C ALA A 85 -4.40 4.24 -2.37
N CYS A 86 -5.51 4.91 -2.01
CA CYS A 86 -6.80 4.26 -1.80
C CYS A 86 -7.56 4.09 -3.13
N GLY A 87 -7.39 2.93 -3.76
CA GLY A 87 -8.03 2.59 -5.05
C GLY A 87 -9.55 2.87 -5.11
N PRO A 88 -10.37 2.51 -4.11
CA PRO A 88 -11.81 2.80 -4.13
C PRO A 88 -12.14 4.29 -4.12
N ILE A 89 -11.44 5.09 -3.32
CA ILE A 89 -11.65 6.54 -3.25
C ILE A 89 -11.21 7.18 -4.57
N MET A 90 -10.05 6.78 -5.10
CA MET A 90 -9.57 7.26 -6.39
C MET A 90 -10.55 6.95 -7.51
N SER A 91 -11.05 5.71 -7.59
CA SER A 91 -12.03 5.31 -8.59
C SER A 91 -13.33 6.13 -8.50
N HIS A 92 -13.80 6.42 -7.28
CA HIS A 92 -14.94 7.30 -7.05
C HIS A 92 -14.70 8.73 -7.53
N LEU A 93 -13.53 9.30 -7.25
CA LEU A 93 -13.15 10.64 -7.68
C LEU A 93 -12.98 10.70 -9.21
N MET A 94 -12.40 9.67 -9.83
CA MET A 94 -12.27 9.53 -11.28
C MET A 94 -13.63 9.56 -11.98
N ALA A 95 -14.59 8.78 -11.48
CA ALA A 95 -15.94 8.72 -12.04
C ALA A 95 -16.66 10.08 -12.04
N LYS A 96 -16.34 10.95 -11.07
CA LYS A 96 -16.99 12.26 -10.90
C LYS A 96 -16.28 13.44 -11.57
N SER A 97 -15.04 13.28 -12.02
CA SER A 97 -14.14 14.43 -12.25
C SER A 97 -13.56 14.56 -13.64
N GLY A 98 -13.69 13.55 -14.52
CA GLY A 98 -13.25 13.66 -15.92
C GLY A 98 -11.83 14.24 -16.06
N SER A 99 -11.70 15.31 -16.87
CA SER A 99 -10.42 16.00 -17.12
C SER A 99 -9.89 16.83 -15.93
N LYS A 100 -10.68 17.04 -14.88
CA LYS A 100 -10.30 17.83 -13.69
C LYS A 100 -10.03 16.96 -12.45
N LEU A 101 -9.55 15.74 -12.69
CA LEU A 101 -9.32 14.76 -11.64
C LEU A 101 -8.30 15.26 -10.61
N TYR A 102 -7.14 15.73 -11.08
CA TYR A 102 -6.04 16.11 -10.20
C TYR A 102 -6.37 17.34 -9.36
N GLU A 103 -7.08 18.32 -9.93
CA GLU A 103 -7.57 19.47 -9.18
C GLU A 103 -8.56 19.06 -8.09
N ARG A 104 -9.45 18.11 -8.38
CA ARG A 104 -10.40 17.63 -7.37
C ARG A 104 -9.71 16.85 -6.26
N VAL A 105 -8.77 15.98 -6.62
CA VAL A 105 -8.00 15.22 -5.62
C VAL A 105 -7.23 16.17 -4.70
N ALA A 106 -6.61 17.23 -5.26
CA ALA A 106 -5.93 18.25 -4.48
C ALA A 106 -6.88 19.03 -3.56
N ALA A 107 -8.06 19.43 -4.07
CA ALA A 107 -9.08 20.11 -3.28
C ALA A 107 -9.57 19.24 -2.11
N GLU A 108 -9.81 17.95 -2.36
CA GLU A 108 -10.27 17.02 -1.32
C GLU A 108 -9.22 16.81 -0.23
N ALA A 109 -7.94 16.74 -0.59
CA ALA A 109 -6.84 16.67 0.38
C ALA A 109 -6.81 17.91 1.30
N LEU A 110 -7.07 19.10 0.74
CA LEU A 110 -7.18 20.33 1.53
C LEU A 110 -8.40 20.31 2.46
N HIS A 111 -9.56 19.83 2.00
CA HIS A 111 -10.75 19.68 2.85
C HIS A 111 -10.51 18.77 4.06
N PHE A 112 -9.87 17.61 3.85
CA PHE A 112 -9.50 16.74 4.97
C PHE A 112 -8.53 17.40 5.94
N THR A 113 -7.60 18.19 5.41
CA THR A 113 -6.63 18.93 6.22
C THR A 113 -7.33 19.96 7.10
N ASP A 114 -8.20 20.77 6.51
CA ASP A 114 -8.91 21.84 7.23
C ASP A 114 -9.82 21.24 8.32
N ALA A 115 -10.58 20.18 8.00
CA ALA A 115 -11.41 19.47 8.97
C ALA A 115 -10.59 18.82 10.10
N LEU A 116 -9.37 18.35 9.82
CA LEU A 116 -8.49 17.79 10.85
C LEU A 116 -7.94 18.89 11.76
N MET A 117 -7.54 20.03 11.20
CA MET A 117 -7.04 21.15 11.99
C MET A 117 -8.12 21.73 12.90
N GLU A 118 -9.36 21.90 12.40
CA GLU A 118 -10.52 22.32 13.21
C GLU A 118 -10.71 21.40 14.43
N LYS A 119 -10.72 20.08 14.21
CA LYS A 119 -10.84 19.10 15.32
C LYS A 119 -9.68 19.14 16.32
N LEU A 120 -8.49 19.56 15.88
CA LEU A 120 -7.34 19.70 16.78
C LEU A 120 -7.39 20.99 17.59
N GLU A 121 -8.07 22.02 17.10
CA GLU A 121 -8.35 23.27 17.82
C GLU A 121 -9.47 23.06 18.85
N ASP A 122 -10.54 22.35 18.49
CA ASP A 122 -11.65 22.01 19.40
C ASP A 122 -11.19 21.19 20.61
N LYS A 123 -10.19 20.31 20.44
CA LYS A 123 -9.62 19.51 21.54
C LYS A 123 -8.77 20.32 22.51
N LYS A 124 -8.45 21.58 22.20
CA LYS A 124 -7.67 22.48 23.05
C LYS A 124 -8.56 23.43 23.88
N SER A 125 -9.86 23.51 23.60
CA SER A 125 -10.88 24.15 24.46
C SER A 125 -11.46 23.15 25.45
#